data_AF-A0A7I4AVQ6-F1
#
_entry.id   AF-A0A7I4AVQ6-F1
#
_cell.length_a   1.000
_cell.length_b   1.000
_cell.length_c   1.000
_cell.angle_alpha   90.00
_cell.angle_beta   90.00
_cell.angle_gamma   90.00
#
_symmetry.space_group_name_H-M   'P 1'
#
loop_
_entity.id
_entity.type
_entity.pdbx_description
1 polymer ?
#
loop_
_entity_poly.entity_id
_entity_poly.type
_entity_poly.pdbx_seq_one_letter_code
_entity_poly.pdbx_strand_id
1 'polypeptide(L)'
;MVVVVVEQARTIELLWQPLPRSPARILPSRQLSSYSVSSDRSHYGRVIHPLALMKLFIDVELSPDEIPSATELFRILRALTDHVKTRDVGKLFQTLILRLEDGSQLDRVSKEIATLLTDPSEMMLEEFQAAFVAVVFNHELVLRQQSVVPFMFLLPRLPDQAKSRMREFLIPKVLKHLTVRRPVEASRMEFFAHAEAFATLVNLEFVPMNGAVTTIITLLRKPETRCAAVTMLGKTVELCLQQLTEKCDPSILQDLNTALQKVTEDAFQYDINYIEESMGWCPPLIGIGDSHDSPSSGSLSVLGDANTGMVMDSSSVSPGMLRKWQHQI
;
A
#
# COMPACT_ATOMS: atom_id res chain seq x y z
N MET A 1 -14.98 -1.42 -15.37
CA MET A 1 -14.79 -0.99 -16.78
C MET A 1 -13.38 -0.43 -16.89
N VAL A 2 -12.51 -1.10 -17.64
CA VAL A 2 -11.13 -0.65 -17.89
C VAL A 2 -11.02 -0.42 -19.40
N VAL A 3 -10.70 0.81 -19.80
CA VAL A 3 -10.61 1.20 -21.22
C VAL A 3 -9.15 1.20 -21.65
N VAL A 4 -8.78 0.39 -22.63
CA VAL A 4 -7.42 0.38 -23.21
C VAL A 4 -7.41 1.19 -24.50
N VAL A 5 -6.52 2.16 -24.61
CA VAL A 5 -6.28 2.93 -25.84
C VAL A 5 -4.95 2.49 -26.43
N VAL A 6 -4.94 1.97 -27.65
CA VAL A 6 -3.74 1.64 -28.41
C VAL A 6 -3.61 2.64 -29.57
N GLU A 7 -2.55 3.45 -29.58
CA GLU A 7 -2.27 4.38 -30.68
C GLU A 7 -1.18 3.78 -31.58
N GLN A 8 -1.56 3.09 -32.66
CA GLN A 8 -0.56 2.42 -33.51
C GLN A 8 -0.07 3.34 -34.64
N ALA A 9 1.23 3.57 -34.71
CA ALA A 9 1.90 4.13 -35.87
C ALA A 9 2.63 3.01 -36.62
N ARG A 10 1.91 2.26 -37.48
CA ARG A 10 2.41 1.57 -38.70
C ARG A 10 1.33 0.68 -39.32
N THR A 11 1.12 0.85 -40.62
CA THR A 11 0.24 0.05 -41.47
C THR A 11 0.76 -1.40 -41.55
N ILE A 12 -0.08 -2.38 -41.18
CA ILE A 12 0.12 -3.79 -41.56
C ILE A 12 -0.93 -4.09 -42.64
N GLU A 13 -0.50 -4.18 -43.91
CA GLU A 13 -1.35 -4.71 -44.99
C GLU A 13 -1.45 -6.23 -44.84
N LEU A 14 -2.54 -6.71 -44.23
CA LEU A 14 -2.91 -8.12 -44.28
C LEU A 14 -3.64 -8.39 -45.60
N LEU A 15 -2.89 -8.88 -46.58
CA LEU A 15 -3.37 -9.31 -47.89
C LEU A 15 -4.23 -10.58 -47.73
N TRP A 16 -5.55 -10.42 -47.59
CA TRP A 16 -6.49 -11.53 -47.69
C TRP A 16 -6.61 -11.96 -49.16
N GLN A 17 -6.02 -13.09 -49.54
CA GLN A 17 -6.32 -13.76 -50.81
C GLN A 17 -7.56 -14.66 -50.62
N PRO A 18 -8.66 -14.46 -51.36
CA PRO A 18 -9.73 -15.44 -51.43
C PRO A 18 -9.35 -16.54 -52.44
N LEU A 19 -9.49 -17.80 -52.02
CA LEU A 19 -9.38 -19.00 -52.87
C LEU A 19 -10.34 -18.94 -54.08
N PRO A 20 -9.96 -19.47 -55.25
CA PRO A 20 -10.72 -19.29 -56.48
C PRO A 20 -11.90 -20.26 -56.56
N ARG A 21 -13.10 -19.74 -56.78
CA ARG A 21 -14.21 -20.50 -57.37
C ARG A 21 -14.49 -19.96 -58.76
N SER A 22 -14.48 -20.87 -59.74
CA SER A 22 -14.79 -20.65 -61.15
C SER A 22 -16.00 -21.54 -61.52
N PRO A 23 -16.64 -21.44 -62.70
CA PRO A 23 -17.37 -20.29 -63.26
C PRO A 23 -18.79 -20.69 -63.78
N ALA A 24 -19.71 -19.74 -63.91
CA ALA A 24 -20.89 -19.83 -64.81
C ALA A 24 -21.41 -18.40 -65.08
N ARG A 25 -21.02 -17.74 -66.17
CA ARG A 25 -21.60 -17.72 -67.55
C ARG A 25 -23.00 -17.07 -67.62
N ILE A 26 -23.07 -15.91 -68.30
CA ILE A 26 -23.93 -15.54 -69.46
C ILE A 26 -24.26 -14.01 -69.47
N LEU A 27 -23.74 -13.33 -70.50
CA LEU A 27 -24.01 -11.96 -71.05
C LEU A 27 -25.35 -11.94 -71.84
N PRO A 28 -25.77 -10.89 -72.61
CA PRO A 28 -25.40 -9.45 -72.73
C PRO A 28 -26.66 -8.52 -72.76
N SER A 29 -26.67 -7.17 -72.86
CA SER A 29 -26.34 -6.35 -74.04
C SER A 29 -26.81 -4.88 -73.89
N ARG A 30 -26.15 -3.96 -74.63
CA ARG A 30 -26.55 -2.61 -75.13
C ARG A 30 -26.46 -1.43 -74.14
N GLN A 31 -26.00 -0.21 -74.47
CA GLN A 31 -25.47 0.48 -75.68
C GLN A 31 -24.78 1.79 -75.17
N LEU A 32 -23.50 2.06 -75.48
CA LEU A 32 -22.96 3.02 -76.48
C LEU A 32 -23.52 4.46 -76.50
N SER A 33 -22.67 5.45 -76.13
CA SER A 33 -22.41 6.76 -76.81
C SER A 33 -21.42 7.57 -75.95
N SER A 34 -20.10 7.63 -76.19
CA SER A 34 -19.30 8.40 -77.17
C SER A 34 -18.96 9.85 -76.77
N TYR A 35 -17.66 10.18 -76.94
CA TYR A 35 -16.95 11.49 -76.89
C TYR A 35 -16.71 12.12 -75.51
N SER A 36 -15.54 12.66 -75.16
CA SER A 36 -14.32 13.01 -75.90
C SER A 36 -13.13 13.16 -74.94
N VAL A 37 -11.95 12.77 -75.40
CA VAL A 37 -10.65 13.01 -74.76
C VAL A 37 -10.27 14.48 -74.96
N SER A 38 -9.92 15.18 -73.88
CA SER A 38 -8.98 16.31 -73.94
C SER A 38 -7.98 16.15 -72.81
N SER A 39 -6.74 15.88 -73.22
CA SER A 39 -5.55 15.92 -72.40
C SER A 39 -5.26 17.37 -72.07
N ASP A 40 -5.17 17.74 -70.78
CA ASP A 40 -4.23 18.78 -70.44
C ASP A 40 -3.54 18.58 -69.09
N ARG A 41 -2.26 18.94 -69.12
CA ARG A 41 -1.20 18.60 -68.19
C ARG A 41 -1.25 19.40 -66.89
N SER A 42 -0.68 18.75 -65.88
CA SER A 42 0.08 19.34 -64.78
C SER A 42 -0.64 20.31 -63.84
N HIS A 43 -1.18 19.75 -62.76
CA HIS A 43 -0.86 20.27 -61.44
C HIS A 43 -0.45 19.12 -60.53
N TYR A 44 0.78 19.20 -60.01
CA TYR A 44 1.22 18.43 -58.86
C TYR A 44 0.38 18.85 -57.64
N GLY A 45 -0.84 18.34 -57.56
CA GLY A 45 -1.57 18.24 -56.31
C GLY A 45 -0.99 17.07 -55.54
N ARG A 46 0.07 17.32 -54.76
CA ARG A 46 0.49 16.38 -53.72
C ARG A 46 -0.67 16.33 -52.72
N VAL A 47 -1.60 15.39 -52.91
CA VAL A 47 -2.58 15.03 -51.88
C VAL A 47 -1.76 14.42 -50.75
N ILE A 48 -1.33 15.26 -49.81
CA ILE A 48 -0.88 14.80 -48.51
C ILE A 48 -2.16 14.30 -47.85
N HIS A 49 -2.44 13.01 -48.00
CA HIS A 49 -3.37 12.36 -47.07
C HIS A 49 -2.81 12.62 -45.68
N PRO A 50 -3.53 13.29 -44.77
CA PRO A 50 -3.15 13.26 -43.37
C PRO A 50 -3.11 11.79 -43.00
N LEU A 51 -1.94 11.29 -42.61
CA LEU A 51 -1.79 9.96 -42.05
C LEU A 51 -2.77 9.88 -40.87
N ALA A 52 -3.93 9.27 -41.10
CA ALA A 52 -4.92 9.10 -40.06
C ALA A 52 -4.29 8.17 -39.02
N LEU A 53 -3.88 8.75 -37.89
CA LEU A 53 -3.41 8.00 -36.74
C LEU A 53 -4.52 7.03 -36.33
N MET A 54 -4.27 5.73 -36.52
CA MET A 54 -5.23 4.69 -36.20
C MET A 54 -5.19 4.49 -34.68
N LYS A 55 -6.23 4.97 -34.01
CA LYS A 55 -6.44 4.79 -32.56
C LYS A 55 -7.44 3.66 -32.38
N LEU A 56 -7.00 2.58 -31.76
CA LEU A 56 -7.84 1.45 -31.37
C LEU A 56 -8.25 1.65 -29.90
N PHE A 57 -9.55 1.63 -29.63
CA PHE A 57 -10.10 1.59 -28.28
C PHE A 57 -10.61 0.18 -28.01
N ILE A 58 -10.13 -0.44 -26.93
CA ILE A 58 -10.58 -1.74 -26.46
C ILE A 58 -11.21 -1.52 -25.09
N ASP A 59 -12.52 -1.63 -25.00
CA ASP A 59 -13.24 -1.63 -23.73
C ASP A 59 -13.33 -3.07 -23.22
N VAL A 60 -12.79 -3.31 -22.03
CA VAL A 60 -12.85 -4.63 -21.39
C VAL A 60 -13.65 -4.48 -20.09
N GLU A 61 -14.80 -5.13 -20.06
CA GLU A 61 -15.54 -5.38 -18.82
C GLU A 61 -14.95 -6.63 -18.16
N LEU A 62 -14.60 -6.48 -16.89
CA LEU A 62 -13.96 -7.53 -16.11
C LEU A 62 -14.82 -7.80 -14.89
N SER A 63 -15.25 -9.04 -14.74
CA SER A 63 -15.71 -9.55 -13.45
C SER A 63 -14.52 -9.71 -12.49
N PRO A 64 -14.73 -9.73 -11.16
CA PRO A 64 -13.65 -9.89 -10.18
C PRO A 64 -12.77 -11.13 -10.42
N ASP A 65 -13.36 -12.20 -10.95
CA ASP A 65 -12.67 -13.46 -11.23
C ASP A 65 -11.76 -13.39 -12.46
N GLU A 66 -12.02 -12.45 -13.37
CA GLU A 66 -11.26 -12.25 -14.62
C GLU A 66 -10.09 -11.28 -14.46
N ILE A 67 -9.98 -10.61 -13.30
CA ILE A 67 -8.88 -9.68 -12.99
C ILE A 67 -7.48 -10.31 -13.23
N PRO A 68 -7.19 -11.56 -12.81
CA PRO A 68 -5.88 -12.16 -13.06
C PRO A 68 -5.57 -12.28 -14.57
N SER A 69 -6.54 -12.74 -15.37
CA SER A 69 -6.39 -12.83 -16.83
C SER A 69 -6.22 -11.45 -17.48
N ALA A 70 -6.86 -10.43 -16.93
CA ALA A 70 -6.70 -9.06 -17.39
C ALA A 70 -5.31 -8.49 -17.11
N THR A 71 -4.71 -8.79 -15.95
CA THR A 71 -3.35 -8.32 -15.64
C THR A 71 -2.33 -8.82 -16.66
N GLU A 72 -2.45 -10.08 -17.09
CA GLU A 72 -1.60 -10.66 -18.12
C GLU A 72 -1.88 -10.07 -19.50
N LEU A 73 -3.15 -9.82 -19.83
CA LEU A 73 -3.53 -9.12 -21.07
C LEU A 73 -2.90 -7.72 -21.13
N PHE A 74 -2.95 -6.94 -20.04
CA PHE A 74 -2.32 -5.62 -20.00
C PHE A 74 -0.81 -5.69 -20.17
N ARG A 75 -0.16 -6.68 -19.56
CA ARG A 75 1.28 -6.92 -19.72
C ARG A 75 1.63 -7.19 -21.19
N ILE A 76 0.90 -8.08 -21.85
CA ILE A 76 1.12 -8.43 -23.26
C ILE A 76 0.87 -7.21 -24.17
N LEU A 77 -0.23 -6.48 -23.96
CA LEU A 77 -0.56 -5.30 -24.77
C LEU A 77 0.52 -4.22 -24.66
N ARG A 78 1.08 -4.00 -23.46
CA ARG A 78 2.20 -3.08 -23.26
C ARG A 78 3.49 -3.56 -23.92
N ALA A 79 3.79 -4.85 -23.85
CA ALA A 79 4.97 -5.42 -24.51
C ALA A 79 4.90 -5.29 -26.04
N LEU A 80 3.70 -5.24 -26.62
CA LEU A 80 3.49 -5.10 -28.06
C LEU A 80 3.70 -3.66 -28.56
N THR A 81 3.34 -2.63 -27.80
CA THR A 81 3.52 -1.23 -28.21
C THR A 81 3.64 -0.26 -27.02
N ASP A 82 4.56 0.70 -27.09
CA ASP A 82 4.70 1.80 -26.11
C ASP A 82 3.49 2.77 -26.08
N HIS A 83 2.58 2.63 -27.05
CA HIS A 83 1.43 3.50 -27.23
C HIS A 83 0.14 2.98 -26.58
N VAL A 84 0.21 1.89 -25.81
CA VAL A 84 -0.92 1.39 -25.03
C VAL A 84 -1.09 2.23 -23.76
N LYS A 85 -2.13 3.07 -23.73
CA LYS A 85 -2.58 3.79 -22.54
C LYS A 85 -3.78 3.07 -21.94
N THR A 86 -3.59 2.47 -20.78
CA THR A 86 -4.69 1.91 -19.99
C THR A 86 -5.36 3.04 -19.19
N ARG A 87 -6.63 3.32 -19.44
CA ARG A 87 -7.47 4.18 -18.60
C ARG A 87 -8.00 3.36 -17.42
N ASP A 88 -8.25 4.02 -16.29
CA ASP A 88 -8.81 3.40 -15.07
C ASP A 88 -7.91 2.39 -14.33
N VAL A 89 -6.58 2.40 -14.56
CA VAL A 89 -5.63 1.56 -13.81
C VAL A 89 -5.69 1.83 -12.31
N GLY A 90 -5.90 3.08 -11.89
CA GLY A 90 -6.11 3.43 -10.48
C GLY A 90 -7.30 2.67 -9.85
N LYS A 91 -8.41 2.49 -10.58
CA LYS A 91 -9.57 1.71 -10.07
C LYS A 91 -9.26 0.22 -9.97
N LEU A 92 -8.47 -0.31 -10.90
CA LEU A 92 -7.99 -1.69 -10.83
C LEU A 92 -7.13 -1.90 -9.58
N PHE A 93 -6.17 -1.00 -9.32
CA PHE A 93 -5.36 -1.05 -8.10
C PHE A 93 -6.22 -0.93 -6.84
N GLN A 94 -7.19 -0.01 -6.79
CA GLN A 94 -8.11 0.10 -5.64
C GLN A 94 -8.86 -1.21 -5.40
N THR A 95 -9.40 -1.82 -6.45
CA THR A 95 -10.12 -3.10 -6.36
C THR A 95 -9.23 -4.22 -5.82
N LEU A 96 -7.98 -4.29 -6.31
CA LEU A 96 -7.00 -5.27 -5.84
C LEU A 96 -6.63 -5.04 -4.37
N ILE A 97 -6.37 -3.80 -3.98
CA ILE A 97 -5.96 -3.44 -2.62
C ILE A 97 -7.10 -3.68 -1.62
N LEU A 98 -8.36 -3.38 -1.99
CA LEU A 98 -9.53 -3.65 -1.14
C LEU A 98 -9.69 -5.14 -0.79
N ARG A 99 -9.25 -6.05 -1.67
CA ARG A 99 -9.28 -7.49 -1.37
C ARG A 99 -8.34 -7.89 -0.23
N LEU A 100 -7.39 -7.04 0.15
CA LEU A 100 -6.49 -7.27 1.28
C LEU A 100 -7.16 -7.08 2.65
N GLU A 101 -8.43 -6.64 2.69
CA GLU A 101 -9.26 -6.78 3.90
C GLU A 101 -9.30 -8.25 4.37
N ASP A 102 -9.30 -9.19 3.42
CA ASP A 102 -9.06 -10.60 3.66
C ASP A 102 -7.56 -10.92 3.54
N GLY A 103 -6.90 -11.09 4.69
CA GLY A 103 -5.47 -11.40 4.75
C GLY A 103 -5.06 -12.67 4.01
N SER A 104 -5.99 -13.61 3.75
CA SER A 104 -5.71 -14.81 2.94
C SER A 104 -5.44 -14.49 1.47
N GLN A 105 -5.84 -13.31 0.99
CA GLN A 105 -5.63 -12.86 -0.38
C GLN A 105 -4.25 -12.23 -0.62
N LEU A 106 -3.45 -12.00 0.42
CA LEU A 106 -2.20 -11.23 0.33
C LEU A 106 -1.26 -11.77 -0.75
N ASP A 107 -1.00 -13.08 -0.77
CA ASP A 107 -0.09 -13.67 -1.75
C ASP A 107 -0.62 -13.52 -3.18
N ARG A 108 -1.91 -13.72 -3.39
CA ARG A 108 -2.54 -13.60 -4.71
C ARG A 108 -2.54 -12.15 -5.20
N VAL A 109 -3.02 -11.22 -4.38
CA VAL A 109 -3.10 -9.79 -4.71
C VAL A 109 -1.71 -9.21 -4.95
N SER A 110 -0.73 -9.58 -4.12
CA SER A 110 0.65 -9.12 -4.29
C SER A 110 1.25 -9.53 -5.64
N LYS A 111 0.97 -10.74 -6.11
CA LYS A 111 1.39 -11.21 -7.45
C LYS A 111 0.70 -10.44 -8.57
N GLU A 112 -0.62 -10.26 -8.49
CA GLU A 112 -1.39 -9.50 -9.48
C GLU A 112 -0.88 -8.04 -9.58
N ILE A 113 -0.61 -7.40 -8.44
CA ILE A 113 -0.04 -6.04 -8.40
C ILE A 113 1.40 -6.01 -8.90
N ALA A 114 2.24 -6.99 -8.53
CA ALA A 114 3.62 -7.06 -9.00
C ALA A 114 3.71 -7.26 -10.52
N THR A 115 2.82 -8.05 -11.11
CA THR A 115 2.71 -8.20 -12.57
C THR A 115 2.34 -6.88 -13.24
N LEU A 116 1.39 -6.13 -12.67
CA LEU A 116 1.03 -4.80 -13.19
C LEU A 116 2.17 -3.79 -13.07
N LEU A 117 2.97 -3.90 -12.01
CA LEU A 117 4.11 -3.05 -11.70
C LEU A 117 5.45 -3.62 -12.18
N THR A 118 5.44 -4.53 -13.15
CA THR A 118 6.65 -4.97 -13.85
C THR A 118 7.01 -3.91 -14.89
N ASP A 119 8.22 -3.36 -14.81
CA ASP A 119 8.71 -2.22 -15.62
C ASP A 119 7.70 -1.05 -15.68
N PRO A 120 7.30 -0.50 -14.52
CA PRO A 120 6.23 0.47 -14.44
C PRO A 120 6.68 1.85 -14.95
N SER A 121 5.79 2.53 -15.68
CA SER A 121 5.97 3.95 -15.98
C SER A 121 5.72 4.81 -14.75
N GLU A 122 6.25 6.03 -14.73
CA GLU A 122 6.03 7.00 -13.64
C GLU A 122 4.54 7.22 -13.35
N MET A 123 3.75 7.45 -14.41
CA MET A 123 2.30 7.63 -14.30
C MET A 123 1.62 6.42 -13.62
N MET A 124 2.10 5.20 -13.85
CA MET A 124 1.52 4.01 -13.23
C MET A 124 1.86 3.88 -11.75
N LEU A 125 3.07 4.29 -11.36
CA LEU A 125 3.48 4.37 -9.96
C LEU A 125 2.63 5.43 -9.23
N GLU A 126 2.36 6.57 -9.85
CA GLU A 126 1.50 7.62 -9.31
C GLU A 126 0.04 7.14 -9.13
N GLU A 127 -0.50 6.43 -10.13
CA GLU A 127 -1.84 5.83 -10.05
C GLU A 127 -1.92 4.77 -8.94
N PHE A 128 -0.89 3.95 -8.78
CA PHE A 128 -0.80 2.98 -7.69
C PHE A 128 -0.72 3.67 -6.32
N GLN A 129 0.10 4.71 -6.17
CA GLN A 129 0.21 5.50 -4.95
C GLN A 129 -1.13 6.15 -4.56
N ALA A 130 -1.81 6.75 -5.54
CA ALA A 130 -3.12 7.37 -5.34
C ALA A 130 -4.17 6.33 -4.92
N ALA A 131 -4.21 5.18 -5.60
CA ALA A 131 -5.08 4.06 -5.27
C ALA A 131 -4.83 3.52 -3.86
N PHE A 132 -3.56 3.30 -3.49
CA PHE A 132 -3.18 2.82 -2.18
C PHE A 132 -3.63 3.76 -1.07
N VAL A 133 -3.38 5.05 -1.22
CA VAL A 133 -3.81 6.07 -0.25
C VAL A 133 -5.33 6.13 -0.12
N ALA A 134 -6.04 6.07 -1.24
CA ALA A 134 -7.50 6.13 -1.25
C ALA A 134 -8.14 4.97 -0.48
N VAL A 135 -7.52 3.79 -0.51
CA VAL A 135 -7.97 2.63 0.26
C VAL A 135 -7.51 2.71 1.72
N VAL A 136 -6.21 2.87 1.96
CA VAL A 136 -5.60 2.78 3.30
C VAL A 136 -6.03 3.90 4.24
N PHE A 137 -6.21 5.11 3.72
CA PHE A 137 -6.62 6.28 4.51
C PHE A 137 -8.07 6.66 4.26
N ASN A 138 -8.92 5.67 3.92
CA ASN A 138 -10.34 5.86 3.78
C ASN A 138 -10.99 6.17 5.14
N HIS A 139 -11.81 7.20 5.20
CA HIS A 139 -12.54 7.59 6.40
C HIS A 139 -13.49 6.49 6.91
N GLU A 140 -14.06 5.69 6.01
CA GLU A 140 -14.93 4.55 6.37
C GLU A 140 -14.20 3.49 7.19
N LEU A 141 -12.93 3.22 6.89
CA LEU A 141 -12.13 2.26 7.67
C LEU A 141 -11.96 2.76 9.11
N VAL A 142 -11.70 4.06 9.27
CA VAL A 142 -11.57 4.69 10.58
C VAL A 142 -12.89 4.59 11.36
N LEU A 143 -14.03 4.93 10.74
CA LEU A 143 -15.34 4.85 11.38
C LEU A 143 -15.70 3.41 11.80
N ARG A 144 -15.31 2.41 11.01
CA ARG A 144 -15.51 0.99 11.30
C ARG A 144 -14.44 0.41 12.24
N GLN A 145 -13.49 1.23 12.67
CA GLN A 145 -12.32 0.81 13.46
C GLN A 145 -11.56 -0.37 12.82
N GLN A 146 -11.50 -0.39 11.49
CA GLN A 146 -10.75 -1.39 10.75
C GLN A 146 -9.28 -1.01 10.70
N SER A 147 -8.41 -1.98 10.98
CA SER A 147 -6.96 -1.79 10.97
C SER A 147 -6.45 -1.57 9.54
N VAL A 148 -5.47 -0.68 9.39
CA VAL A 148 -4.79 -0.46 8.10
C VAL A 148 -3.68 -1.48 7.82
N VAL A 149 -3.28 -2.25 8.84
CA VAL A 149 -2.15 -3.20 8.80
C VAL A 149 -2.26 -4.21 7.64
N PRO A 150 -3.42 -4.83 7.34
CA PRO A 150 -3.52 -5.81 6.26
C PRO A 150 -3.08 -5.26 4.90
N PHE A 151 -3.43 -4.01 4.60
CA PHE A 151 -3.04 -3.34 3.36
C PHE A 151 -1.55 -3.01 3.34
N MET A 152 -0.97 -2.65 4.50
CA MET A 152 0.44 -2.30 4.63
C MET A 152 1.37 -3.51 4.40
N PHE A 153 0.89 -4.74 4.63
CA PHE A 153 1.65 -5.96 4.30
C PHE A 153 1.88 -6.18 2.80
N LEU A 154 1.23 -5.41 1.93
CA LEU A 154 1.55 -5.39 0.50
C LEU A 154 2.96 -4.83 0.24
N LEU A 155 3.39 -3.81 1.01
CA LEU A 155 4.61 -3.05 0.76
C LEU A 155 5.88 -3.92 0.59
N PRO A 156 6.20 -4.89 1.48
CA PRO A 156 7.39 -5.72 1.32
C PRO A 156 7.32 -6.65 0.10
N ARG A 157 6.12 -6.91 -0.44
CA ARG A 157 5.89 -7.80 -1.60
C ARG A 157 5.94 -7.06 -2.95
N LEU A 158 6.07 -5.74 -2.94
CA LEU A 158 6.18 -4.96 -4.17
C LEU A 158 7.52 -5.19 -4.87
N PRO A 159 7.58 -5.05 -6.21
CA PRO A 159 8.85 -4.93 -6.95
C PRO A 159 9.72 -3.79 -6.40
N ASP A 160 11.04 -3.92 -6.47
CA ASP A 160 11.97 -3.02 -5.77
C ASP A 160 11.80 -1.53 -6.12
N GLN A 161 11.59 -1.22 -7.40
CA GLN A 161 11.33 0.15 -7.84
C GLN A 161 10.06 0.73 -7.20
N ALA A 162 8.96 -0.03 -7.24
CA ALA A 162 7.69 0.38 -6.63
C ALA A 162 7.81 0.46 -5.10
N LYS A 163 8.52 -0.48 -4.48
CA LYS A 163 8.78 -0.51 -3.04
C LYS A 163 9.55 0.73 -2.57
N SER A 164 10.64 1.10 -3.25
CA SER A 164 11.40 2.32 -2.89
C SER A 164 10.55 3.57 -3.06
N ARG A 165 9.81 3.67 -4.18
CA ARG A 165 8.92 4.81 -4.44
C ARG A 165 7.79 4.91 -3.43
N MET A 166 7.18 3.79 -3.03
CA MET A 166 6.16 3.78 -1.98
C MET A 166 6.73 4.20 -0.63
N ARG A 167 7.95 3.77 -0.27
CA ARG A 167 8.62 4.20 0.97
C ARG A 167 8.84 5.72 0.98
N GLU A 168 9.45 6.24 -0.08
CA GLU A 168 9.75 7.67 -0.23
C GLU A 168 8.48 8.54 -0.26
N PHE A 169 7.37 7.99 -0.72
CA PHE A 169 6.07 8.66 -0.76
C PHE A 169 5.29 8.57 0.56
N LEU A 170 5.18 7.39 1.15
CA LEU A 170 4.32 7.15 2.32
C LEU A 170 4.88 7.74 3.60
N ILE A 171 6.20 7.65 3.84
CA ILE A 171 6.80 8.16 5.08
C ILE A 171 6.51 9.67 5.24
N PRO A 172 6.82 10.54 4.26
CA PRO A 172 6.50 11.95 4.38
C PRO A 172 4.99 12.22 4.45
N LYS A 173 4.17 11.43 3.76
CA LYS A 173 2.71 11.61 3.78
C LYS A 173 2.13 11.36 5.17
N VAL A 174 2.52 10.27 5.80
CA VAL A 174 2.07 9.89 7.15
C VAL A 174 2.55 10.91 8.17
N LEU A 175 3.84 11.25 8.13
CA LEU A 175 4.40 12.26 9.05
C LEU A 175 3.80 13.64 8.84
N LYS A 176 3.50 14.05 7.60
CA LYS A 176 2.83 15.32 7.32
C LYS A 176 1.49 15.43 8.05
N HIS A 177 0.72 14.35 8.14
CA HIS A 177 -0.57 14.35 8.86
C HIS A 177 -0.38 14.36 10.38
N LEU A 178 0.56 13.56 10.90
CA LEU A 178 0.83 13.42 12.34
C LEU A 178 1.53 14.64 12.95
N THR A 179 2.16 15.48 12.15
CA THR A 179 2.84 16.71 12.60
C THR A 179 1.99 17.97 12.49
N VAL A 180 0.75 17.86 12.01
CA VAL A 180 -0.18 19.01 12.00
C VAL A 180 -0.55 19.38 13.44
N ARG A 181 -0.40 20.66 13.74
CA ARG A 181 -0.69 21.24 15.05
C ARG A 181 -2.17 21.12 15.40
N ARG A 182 -2.49 20.52 16.54
CA ARG A 182 -3.85 20.30 17.06
C ARG A 182 -3.86 20.43 18.58
N PRO A 183 -5.01 20.79 19.18
CA PRO A 183 -5.15 20.82 20.64
C PRO A 183 -5.01 19.41 21.25
N VAL A 184 -4.76 19.34 22.56
CA VAL A 184 -4.59 18.05 23.27
C VAL A 184 -5.89 17.25 23.36
N GLU A 185 -7.03 17.93 23.25
CA GLU A 185 -8.38 17.37 23.23
C GLU A 185 -8.82 16.90 21.83
N ALA A 186 -7.96 16.99 20.81
CA ALA A 186 -8.29 16.52 19.46
C ALA A 186 -8.70 15.04 19.46
N SER A 187 -9.66 14.68 18.60
CA SER A 187 -10.14 13.30 18.54
C SER A 187 -9.02 12.34 18.10
N ARG A 188 -8.85 11.25 18.85
CA ARG A 188 -7.80 10.25 18.56
C ARG A 188 -8.05 9.59 17.21
N MET A 189 -9.32 9.50 16.80
CA MET A 189 -9.78 9.01 15.49
C MET A 189 -9.12 9.69 14.31
N GLU A 190 -8.78 10.97 14.44
CA GLU A 190 -8.12 11.69 13.35
C GLU A 190 -6.69 11.17 13.08
N PHE A 191 -6.06 10.52 14.05
CA PHE A 191 -4.68 10.06 13.96
C PHE A 191 -4.54 8.56 13.71
N PHE A 192 -5.53 7.75 14.13
CA PHE A 192 -5.39 6.28 14.20
C PHE A 192 -4.83 5.64 12.93
N ALA A 193 -5.43 5.89 11.76
CA ALA A 193 -4.96 5.28 10.51
C ALA A 193 -3.51 5.66 10.17
N HIS A 194 -3.13 6.93 10.42
CA HIS A 194 -1.78 7.40 10.14
C HIS A 194 -0.77 6.91 11.19
N ALA A 195 -1.16 6.87 12.46
CA ALA A 195 -0.34 6.35 13.56
C ALA A 195 -0.07 4.85 13.38
N GLU A 196 -1.11 4.07 13.03
CA GLU A 196 -0.99 2.64 12.76
C GLU A 196 -0.18 2.37 11.49
N ALA A 197 -0.36 3.17 10.42
CA ALA A 197 0.48 3.09 9.24
C ALA A 197 1.96 3.40 9.57
N PHE A 198 2.24 4.41 10.39
CA PHE A 198 3.60 4.74 10.83
C PHE A 198 4.23 3.58 11.61
N ALA A 199 3.53 3.07 12.62
CA ALA A 199 3.99 1.93 13.41
C ALA A 199 4.22 0.69 12.53
N THR A 200 3.37 0.46 11.53
CA THR A 200 3.56 -0.63 10.57
C THR A 200 4.80 -0.42 9.69
N LEU A 201 5.09 0.82 9.26
CA LEU A 201 6.32 1.13 8.52
C LEU A 201 7.57 0.91 9.38
N VAL A 202 7.51 1.15 10.68
CA VAL A 202 8.57 0.80 11.63
C VAL A 202 8.71 -0.72 11.76
N ASN A 203 7.59 -1.42 11.96
CA ASN A 203 7.57 -2.89 12.12
C ASN A 203 8.15 -3.61 10.89
N LEU A 204 7.84 -3.10 9.70
CA LEU A 204 8.33 -3.60 8.41
C LEU A 204 9.72 -3.08 8.03
N GLU A 205 10.41 -2.38 8.93
CA GLU A 205 11.77 -1.83 8.76
C GLU A 205 11.93 -0.82 7.60
N PHE A 206 10.82 -0.22 7.15
CA PHE A 206 10.86 0.92 6.22
C PHE A 206 11.30 2.21 6.93
N VAL A 207 11.08 2.30 8.24
CA VAL A 207 11.55 3.38 9.12
C VAL A 207 12.44 2.78 10.21
N PRO A 208 13.69 3.24 10.38
CA PRO A 208 14.56 2.77 11.45
C PRO A 208 14.00 3.07 12.85
N MET A 209 14.04 2.10 13.76
CA MET A 209 13.50 2.19 15.12
C MET A 209 13.97 3.45 15.87
N ASN A 210 15.28 3.69 15.93
CA ASN A 210 15.85 4.86 16.62
C ASN A 210 15.33 6.19 16.04
N GLY A 211 15.19 6.27 14.71
CA GLY A 211 14.65 7.45 14.03
C GLY A 211 13.16 7.66 14.33
N ALA A 212 12.39 6.56 14.41
CA ALA A 212 10.99 6.59 14.77
C ALA A 212 10.78 7.09 16.21
N VAL A 213 11.51 6.53 17.17
CA VAL A 213 11.43 6.94 18.59
C VAL A 213 11.86 8.40 18.77
N THR A 214 12.94 8.83 18.11
CA THR A 214 13.38 10.24 18.14
C THR A 214 12.31 11.19 17.60
N THR A 215 11.59 10.77 16.56
CA THR A 215 10.46 11.54 16.00
C THR A 215 9.32 11.64 17.02
N ILE A 216 8.94 10.53 17.65
CA ILE A 216 7.92 10.49 18.71
C ILE A 216 8.31 11.44 19.87
N ILE A 217 9.54 11.35 20.37
CA ILE A 217 10.07 12.24 21.43
C ILE A 217 9.91 13.71 21.05
N THR A 218 10.27 14.05 19.81
CA THR A 218 10.20 15.43 19.31
C THR A 218 8.78 15.97 19.32
N LEU A 219 7.79 15.14 18.99
CA LEU A 219 6.39 15.53 18.98
C LEU A 219 5.77 15.55 20.38
N LEU A 220 6.14 14.64 21.28
CA LEU A 220 5.67 14.62 22.67
C LEU A 220 6.01 15.92 23.42
N ARG A 221 7.20 16.48 23.14
CA ARG A 221 7.71 17.70 23.78
C ARG A 221 6.87 18.94 23.49
N LYS A 222 6.04 18.95 22.44
CA LYS A 222 5.24 20.10 22.05
C LYS A 222 3.76 19.84 22.33
N PRO A 223 3.06 20.67 23.13
CA PRO A 223 1.65 20.48 23.43
C PRO A 223 0.79 20.33 22.16
N GLU A 224 1.08 21.12 21.13
CA GLU A 224 0.32 21.14 19.87
C GLU A 224 0.51 19.92 18.98
N THR A 225 1.40 18.99 19.32
CA THR A 225 1.56 17.70 18.60
C THR A 225 1.46 16.50 19.53
N ARG A 226 1.16 16.72 20.81
CA ARG A 226 1.23 15.69 21.85
C ARG A 226 0.20 14.59 21.66
N CYS A 227 -1.05 14.95 21.32
CA CYS A 227 -2.09 13.95 21.05
C CYS A 227 -1.68 12.98 19.94
N ALA A 228 -1.17 13.50 18.81
CA ALA A 228 -0.68 12.66 17.71
C ALA A 228 0.49 11.78 18.16
N ALA A 229 1.40 12.33 18.96
CA ALA A 229 2.60 11.63 19.43
C ALA A 229 2.26 10.48 20.40
N VAL A 230 1.32 10.70 21.33
CA VAL A 230 0.84 9.66 22.24
C VAL A 230 0.13 8.54 21.48
N THR A 231 -0.77 8.87 20.54
CA THR A 231 -1.42 7.86 19.68
C THR A 231 -0.41 7.10 18.82
N MET A 232 0.57 7.80 18.24
CA MET A 232 1.65 7.20 17.45
C MET A 232 2.54 6.28 18.30
N LEU A 233 2.86 6.68 19.53
CA LEU A 233 3.61 5.85 20.48
C LEU A 233 2.81 4.60 20.87
N GLY A 234 1.53 4.76 21.25
CA GLY A 234 0.65 3.64 21.61
C GLY A 234 0.61 2.58 20.51
N LYS A 235 0.40 3.01 19.24
CA LYS A 235 0.45 2.10 18.09
C LYS A 235 1.81 1.49 17.83
N THR A 236 2.89 2.22 18.07
CA THR A 236 4.25 1.70 17.93
C THR A 236 4.55 0.66 19.00
N VAL A 237 4.11 0.86 20.24
CA VAL A 237 4.23 -0.14 21.30
C VAL A 237 3.38 -1.36 20.96
N GLU A 238 2.12 -1.17 20.55
CA GLU A 238 1.21 -2.27 20.18
C GLU A 238 1.79 -3.17 19.08
N LEU A 239 2.37 -2.59 18.02
CA LEU A 239 2.84 -3.34 16.86
C LEU A 239 4.33 -3.69 16.89
N CYS A 240 5.14 -2.98 17.68
CA CYS A 240 6.60 -3.08 17.63
C CYS A 240 7.26 -3.32 18.99
N LEU A 241 6.51 -3.68 20.05
CA LEU A 241 7.05 -3.85 21.41
C LEU A 241 8.39 -4.60 21.44
N GLN A 242 8.44 -5.78 20.83
CA GLN A 242 9.66 -6.60 20.79
C GLN A 242 10.83 -5.86 20.11
N GLN A 243 10.59 -5.25 18.95
CA GLN A 243 11.63 -4.49 18.26
C GLN A 243 12.07 -3.26 19.05
N LEU A 244 11.15 -2.66 19.79
CA LEU A 244 11.41 -1.48 20.60
C LEU A 244 12.27 -1.83 21.81
N THR A 245 12.09 -3.01 22.41
CA THR A 245 12.94 -3.52 23.51
C THR A 245 14.28 -4.09 23.03
N GLU A 246 14.34 -4.68 21.84
CA GLU A 246 15.54 -5.39 21.37
C GLU A 246 16.46 -4.53 20.47
N LYS A 247 15.89 -3.64 19.65
CA LYS A 247 16.62 -2.88 18.62
C LYS A 247 16.76 -1.39 18.91
N CYS A 248 15.98 -0.83 19.84
CA CYS A 248 16.11 0.58 20.18
C CYS A 248 17.35 0.79 21.06
N ASP A 249 18.10 1.86 20.80
CA ASP A 249 19.19 2.28 21.68
C ASP A 249 18.64 2.54 23.10
N PRO A 250 19.23 1.95 24.16
CA PRO A 250 18.78 2.15 25.53
C PRO A 250 18.75 3.62 25.97
N SER A 251 19.68 4.45 25.47
CA SER A 251 19.72 5.88 25.77
C SER A 251 18.52 6.64 25.17
N ILE A 252 18.16 6.31 23.93
CA ILE A 252 16.99 6.88 23.25
C ILE A 252 15.71 6.40 23.93
N LEU A 253 15.67 5.15 24.38
CA LEU A 253 14.54 4.59 25.11
C LEU A 253 14.33 5.28 26.48
N GLN A 254 15.42 5.59 27.18
CA GLN A 254 15.39 6.36 28.42
C GLN A 254 14.92 7.80 28.18
N ASP A 255 15.35 8.42 27.08
CA ASP A 255 14.87 9.74 26.66
C ASP A 255 13.37 9.73 26.33
N LEU A 256 12.87 8.64 25.73
CA LEU A 256 11.45 8.44 25.46
C LEU A 256 10.65 8.38 26.77
N ASN A 257 11.08 7.54 27.72
CA ASN A 257 10.42 7.46 29.03
C ASN A 257 10.41 8.84 29.71
N THR A 258 11.56 9.53 29.74
CA THR A 258 11.68 10.88 30.31
C THR A 258 10.76 11.90 29.62
N ALA A 259 10.56 11.80 28.31
CA ALA A 259 9.64 12.65 27.57
C ALA A 259 8.17 12.32 27.89
N LEU A 260 7.84 11.04 28.07
CA LEU A 260 6.49 10.57 28.40
C LEU A 260 6.08 11.01 29.81
N GLN A 261 6.97 10.93 30.80
CA GLN A 261 6.73 11.40 32.18
C GLN A 261 6.40 12.91 32.28
N LYS A 262 6.71 13.69 31.23
CA LYS A 262 6.39 15.12 31.16
C LYS A 262 5.00 15.40 30.56
N VAL A 263 4.31 14.36 30.09
CA VAL A 263 2.92 14.44 29.64
C VAL A 263 2.04 14.29 30.88
N THR A 264 1.42 15.38 31.31
CA THR A 264 0.62 15.43 32.55
C THR A 264 -0.86 15.70 32.29
N GLU A 265 -1.27 15.78 31.03
CA GLU A 265 -2.68 16.02 30.70
C GLU A 265 -3.52 14.77 30.95
N ASP A 266 -4.58 14.92 31.77
CA ASP A 266 -5.51 13.84 32.14
C ASP A 266 -6.09 13.11 30.92
N ALA A 267 -6.23 13.82 29.80
CA ALA A 267 -6.74 13.28 28.53
C ALA A 267 -5.87 12.14 27.95
N PHE A 268 -4.63 11.95 28.43
CA PHE A 268 -3.71 10.90 27.98
C PHE A 268 -3.44 9.84 29.06
N GLN A 269 -4.04 9.94 30.24
CA GLN A 269 -3.69 9.08 31.37
C GLN A 269 -3.85 7.59 31.05
N TYR A 270 -4.93 7.21 30.35
CA TYR A 270 -5.16 5.83 29.93
C TYR A 270 -4.06 5.35 28.96
N ASP A 271 -3.74 6.16 27.96
CA ASP A 271 -2.73 5.82 26.94
C ASP A 271 -1.35 5.65 27.58
N ILE A 272 -0.99 6.56 28.49
CA ILE A 272 0.29 6.53 29.23
C ILE A 272 0.37 5.26 30.08
N ASN A 273 -0.66 4.97 30.88
CA ASN A 273 -0.69 3.76 31.71
C ASN A 273 -0.51 2.51 30.85
N TYR A 274 -1.23 2.40 29.73
CA TYR A 274 -1.07 1.28 28.81
C TYR A 274 0.37 1.17 28.28
N ILE A 275 0.97 2.29 27.87
CA ILE A 275 2.33 2.32 27.33
C ILE A 275 3.32 1.88 28.41
N GLU A 276 3.22 2.43 29.62
CA GLU A 276 4.12 2.12 30.73
C GLU A 276 4.01 0.66 31.18
N GLU A 277 2.79 0.13 31.28
CA GLU A 277 2.53 -1.28 31.57
C GLU A 277 3.12 -2.20 30.50
N SER A 278 2.89 -1.88 29.21
CA SER A 278 3.40 -2.67 28.08
C SER A 278 4.93 -2.66 28.00
N MET A 279 5.54 -1.52 28.33
CA MET A 279 6.99 -1.34 28.35
C MET A 279 7.66 -1.88 29.61
N GLY A 280 6.89 -2.28 30.63
CA GLY A 280 7.43 -2.69 31.92
C GLY A 280 8.16 -1.57 32.67
N TRP A 281 7.78 -0.31 32.42
CA TRP A 281 8.38 0.85 33.08
C TRP A 281 7.80 1.14 34.46
N CYS A 282 6.57 0.66 34.73
CA CYS A 282 6.04 0.63 36.08
C CYS A 282 6.68 -0.52 36.87
N PRO A 283 7.13 -0.28 38.12
CA PRO A 283 7.38 -1.37 39.05
C PRO A 283 6.10 -2.22 39.17
N PRO A 284 6.20 -3.55 39.34
CA PRO A 284 5.05 -4.32 39.79
C PRO A 284 4.53 -3.62 41.04
N LEU A 285 3.23 -3.32 41.10
CA LEU A 285 2.60 -2.83 42.32
C LEU A 285 2.89 -3.86 43.42
N ILE A 286 3.90 -3.58 44.25
CA ILE A 286 4.20 -4.34 45.45
C ILE A 286 2.94 -4.20 46.28
N GLY A 287 2.23 -5.32 46.41
CA GLY A 287 1.02 -5.42 47.20
C GLY A 287 1.26 -4.76 48.55
N ILE A 288 0.47 -3.72 48.82
CA ILE A 288 0.30 -3.19 50.16
C ILE A 288 -0.35 -4.32 50.98
N GLY A 289 0.46 -4.95 51.83
CA GLY A 289 0.00 -5.63 53.04
C GLY A 289 -0.41 -7.09 52.88
N ASP A 290 0.54 -8.00 53.09
CA ASP A 290 0.41 -8.90 54.23
C ASP A 290 1.77 -8.97 54.93
N SER A 291 1.79 -8.37 56.11
CA SER A 291 2.92 -8.38 57.03
C SER A 291 2.76 -9.60 57.90
N HIS A 292 3.59 -10.62 57.69
CA HIS A 292 4.02 -11.51 58.76
C HIS A 292 5.39 -12.13 58.42
N ASP A 293 6.37 -11.70 59.22
CA ASP A 293 7.54 -12.43 59.71
C ASP A 293 8.64 -12.92 58.76
N SER A 294 9.79 -12.23 58.90
CA SER A 294 11.17 -12.61 58.56
C SER A 294 11.63 -13.91 59.27
N PRO A 295 12.91 -14.34 59.12
CA PRO A 295 13.57 -14.86 57.91
C PRO A 295 14.23 -16.23 58.17
N SER A 296 14.44 -17.07 57.15
CA SER A 296 15.43 -18.16 57.28
C SER A 296 16.07 -18.57 55.96
N SER A 297 17.40 -18.45 55.96
CA SER A 297 18.42 -19.13 55.17
C SER A 297 18.02 -20.40 54.42
N GLY A 298 18.56 -20.54 53.20
CA GLY A 298 18.60 -21.82 52.50
C GLY A 298 19.22 -21.73 51.11
N SER A 299 20.55 -21.75 51.03
CA SER A 299 21.28 -22.12 49.81
C SER A 299 20.81 -23.47 49.29
N LEU A 300 20.57 -23.58 47.98
CA LEU A 300 20.70 -24.85 47.26
C LEU A 300 20.95 -24.62 45.78
N SER A 301 22.21 -24.84 45.40
CA SER A 301 22.71 -25.08 44.06
C SER A 301 22.18 -26.40 43.50
N VAL A 302 21.71 -26.43 42.25
CA VAL A 302 21.73 -27.65 41.42
C VAL A 302 22.00 -27.28 39.96
N LEU A 303 23.08 -27.86 39.45
CA LEU A 303 23.53 -27.97 38.07
C LEU A 303 22.56 -28.82 37.22
N GLY A 304 22.41 -28.52 35.93
CA GLY A 304 21.79 -29.45 34.97
C GLY A 304 21.72 -28.90 33.54
N ASP A 305 22.74 -29.21 32.74
CA ASP A 305 22.76 -29.06 31.27
C ASP A 305 21.64 -29.88 30.59
N ALA A 306 21.11 -29.36 29.47
CA ALA A 306 21.20 -29.96 28.14
C ALA A 306 20.08 -29.49 27.19
N ASN A 307 20.49 -28.69 26.20
CA ASN A 307 20.22 -28.87 24.77
C ASN A 307 18.83 -29.45 24.36
N THR A 308 17.94 -28.60 23.86
CA THR A 308 16.98 -29.01 22.83
C THR A 308 16.70 -27.81 21.92
N GLY A 309 17.23 -27.88 20.70
CA GLY A 309 16.94 -26.91 19.65
C GLY A 309 15.47 -26.98 19.25
N MET A 310 14.80 -25.84 19.24
CA MET A 310 13.53 -25.66 18.56
C MET A 310 13.66 -24.55 17.52
N VAL A 311 13.36 -24.97 16.30
CA VAL A 311 13.17 -24.18 15.09
C VAL A 311 12.13 -23.09 15.35
N MET A 312 12.46 -21.84 15.01
CA MET A 312 11.51 -20.73 15.04
C MET A 312 10.57 -20.79 13.84
N ASP A 313 9.34 -21.24 14.06
CA ASP A 313 8.24 -20.96 13.15
C ASP A 313 7.76 -19.51 13.35
N SER A 314 8.02 -18.69 12.34
CA SER A 314 7.62 -17.28 12.28
C SER A 314 6.16 -17.18 11.83
N SER A 315 5.21 -17.52 12.71
CA SER A 315 3.78 -17.24 12.47
C SER A 315 2.96 -17.27 13.76
N SER A 316 2.94 -16.15 14.50
CA SER A 316 1.90 -15.93 15.52
C SER A 316 1.74 -14.45 15.88
N VAL A 317 1.19 -13.66 14.95
CA VAL A 317 0.46 -12.46 15.38
C VAL A 317 -0.90 -12.94 15.88
N SER A 318 -1.05 -13.01 17.20
CA SER A 318 -2.30 -13.43 17.83
C SER A 318 -3.40 -12.39 17.58
N PRO A 319 -4.55 -12.76 16.96
CA PRO A 319 -5.66 -11.84 16.64
C PRO A 319 -6.29 -11.14 17.86
N GLY A 320 -5.97 -11.58 19.08
CA GLY A 320 -6.55 -11.08 20.33
C GLY A 320 -5.95 -9.77 20.87
N MET A 321 -4.76 -9.35 20.42
CA MET A 321 -4.14 -8.10 20.90
C MET A 321 -4.67 -6.84 20.19
N LEU A 322 -5.11 -6.97 18.93
CA LEU A 322 -5.60 -5.86 18.09
C LEU A 322 -6.86 -5.15 18.65
N ARG A 323 -7.62 -5.79 19.55
CA ARG A 323 -8.91 -5.26 20.00
C ARG A 323 -8.86 -4.41 21.28
N LYS A 324 -7.81 -4.52 22.11
CA LYS A 324 -7.83 -3.87 23.44
C LYS A 324 -7.77 -2.34 23.38
N TRP A 325 -7.09 -1.78 22.37
CA TRP A 325 -6.95 -0.31 22.20
C TRP A 325 -8.16 0.36 21.54
N GLN A 326 -9.00 -0.40 20.84
CA GLN A 326 -10.12 0.15 20.07
C GLN A 326 -11.40 0.33 20.91
N HIS A 327 -11.47 -0.30 22.10
CA HIS A 327 -12.71 -0.42 22.86
C HIS A 327 -13.16 0.83 23.63
N GLN A 328 -12.46 1.97 23.57
CA GLN A 328 -12.85 3.20 24.28
C GLN A 328 -12.68 4.49 23.47
N ILE A 329 -12.83 4.39 22.15
CA ILE A 329 -13.08 5.57 21.30
C ILE A 329 -14.56 5.95 21.35
#